data_AF-A0AB35J3W0-F1
#
_entry.id   AF-A0AB35J3W0-F1
#
_cell.length_a   1.000
_cell.length_b   1.000
_cell.length_c   1.000
_cell.angle_alpha   90.00
_cell.angle_beta   90.00
_cell.angle_gamma   90.00
#
_symmetry.space_group_name_H-M   'P 1'
#
loop_
_entity.id
_entity.type
_entity.pdbx_description
1 polymer ?
#
loop_
_entity_poly.entity_id
_entity_poly.type
_entity_poly.pdbx_seq_one_letter_code
_entity_poly.pdbx_strand_id
1 'polypeptide(L)'
;MALTTEYIGARAFLFHADRKEDGHLYGDVLMMDLDTLRQDMKENTLYPGGVSMERKDGSRVTVSLEEWNAMELYEKDALKSWGFAYEPEQVAEWQNHYSIMFSQWKDQAFSYMPQDLEERLNMGYMEDAQNPDMDKYRIPLGTARQMLLDGEAPVYRLLPSGPEKLAPIAAVTTGLWYENYREFAIAPEDLGALDKLVRRETDRLMGNRPQLHKNEERRPAPER
;
A
#
# COMPACT_ATOMS: atom_id res chain seq x y z
N MET A 1 -9.88 1.77 1.17
CA MET A 1 -9.56 2.64 2.32
C MET A 1 -8.04 2.58 2.54
N ALA A 2 -7.30 3.60 2.14
CA ALA A 2 -5.90 3.77 2.50
C ALA A 2 -5.84 4.76 3.67
N LEU A 3 -5.48 4.25 4.85
CA LEU A 3 -5.36 5.00 6.12
C LEU A 3 -3.88 5.03 6.47
N THR A 4 -3.16 6.05 6.00
CA THR A 4 -1.88 6.46 6.61
C THR A 4 -1.98 7.92 7.06
N THR A 5 -1.03 8.44 7.83
CA THR A 5 -1.12 9.78 8.44
C THR A 5 -0.08 10.75 7.89
N GLU A 6 0.58 10.40 6.79
CA GLU A 6 1.65 11.17 6.16
C GLU A 6 1.24 11.47 4.71
N TYR A 7 0.41 12.51 4.49
CA TYR A 7 -0.39 12.60 3.26
C TYR A 7 -0.37 13.90 2.46
N ILE A 8 0.28 14.99 2.90
CA ILE A 8 0.36 16.20 2.07
C ILE A 8 1.57 16.06 1.14
N GLY A 9 1.33 16.02 -0.18
CA GLY A 9 2.37 15.84 -1.20
C GLY A 9 2.95 14.43 -1.28
N ALA A 10 2.28 13.43 -0.69
CA ALA A 10 2.69 12.04 -0.78
C ALA A 10 2.34 11.45 -2.15
N ARG A 11 3.16 10.51 -2.64
CA ARG A 11 2.92 9.81 -3.90
C ARG A 11 2.69 8.31 -3.69
N ALA A 12 1.94 7.72 -4.59
CA ALA A 12 1.69 6.29 -4.64
C ALA A 12 1.96 5.74 -6.04
N PHE A 13 2.31 4.47 -6.08
CA PHE A 13 2.40 3.72 -7.32
C PHE A 13 1.09 2.97 -7.57
N LEU A 14 0.54 3.17 -8.76
CA LEU A 14 -0.61 2.47 -9.28
C LEU A 14 -0.14 1.34 -10.17
N PHE A 15 -0.59 0.13 -9.86
CA PHE A 15 -0.30 -1.08 -10.63
C PHE A 15 -1.51 -1.41 -11.48
N HIS A 16 -1.36 -1.31 -12.80
CA HIS A 16 -2.36 -1.79 -13.74
C HIS A 16 -1.96 -3.19 -14.20
N ALA A 17 -2.58 -4.22 -13.64
CA ALA A 17 -2.35 -5.60 -14.06
C ALA A 17 -3.25 -5.96 -15.25
N ASP A 18 -2.65 -6.23 -16.41
CA ASP A 18 -3.36 -6.51 -17.67
C ASP A 18 -3.28 -7.99 -18.09
N ARG A 19 -2.29 -8.73 -17.59
CA ARG A 19 -2.12 -10.15 -17.88
C ARG A 19 -1.66 -10.95 -16.66
N LYS A 20 -1.96 -12.24 -16.68
CA LYS A 20 -1.50 -13.22 -15.70
C LYS A 20 -0.90 -14.43 -16.39
N GLU A 21 0.38 -14.71 -16.13
CA GLU A 21 1.12 -15.84 -16.72
C GLU A 21 1.89 -16.55 -15.60
N ASP A 22 1.83 -17.88 -15.55
CA ASP A 22 2.53 -18.70 -14.56
C ASP A 22 2.38 -18.24 -13.09
N GLY A 23 1.18 -17.74 -12.76
CA GLY A 23 0.87 -17.23 -11.41
C GLY A 23 1.33 -15.80 -11.14
N HIS A 24 2.06 -15.16 -12.05
CA HIS A 24 2.56 -13.79 -11.94
C HIS A 24 1.61 -12.82 -12.65
N LEU A 25 1.43 -11.63 -12.06
CA LEU A 25 0.71 -10.52 -12.66
C LEU A 25 1.70 -9.61 -13.36
N TYR A 26 1.34 -9.13 -14.55
CA TYR A 26 2.12 -8.15 -15.29
C TYR A 26 1.23 -7.01 -15.73
N GLY A 27 1.88 -5.90 -16.09
CA GLY A 27 1.29 -4.74 -16.70
C GLY A 27 2.16 -3.52 -16.42
N ASP A 28 1.54 -2.36 -16.23
CA ASP A 28 2.24 -1.09 -16.15
C ASP A 28 2.14 -0.46 -14.75
N VAL A 29 3.10 0.41 -14.45
CA VAL A 29 3.16 1.17 -13.20
C VAL A 29 3.16 2.65 -13.48
N LEU A 30 2.34 3.38 -12.74
CA LEU A 30 2.27 4.84 -12.79
C LEU A 30 2.48 5.40 -11.38
N MET A 31 3.37 6.38 -11.23
CA MET A 31 3.51 7.11 -9.98
C MET A 31 2.62 8.35 -10.01
N MET A 32 1.74 8.49 -9.01
CA MET A 32 0.80 9.58 -8.91
C MET A 32 0.83 10.25 -7.55
N ASP A 33 0.51 11.54 -7.56
CA ASP A 33 0.24 12.30 -6.36
C ASP A 33 -1.08 11.85 -5.71
N LEU A 34 -1.05 11.64 -4.39
CA LEU A 34 -2.19 11.13 -3.63
C LEU A 34 -3.29 12.17 -3.47
N ASP A 35 -2.97 13.47 -3.51
CA ASP A 35 -3.98 14.52 -3.46
C ASP A 35 -4.79 14.55 -4.76
N THR A 36 -4.14 14.35 -5.91
CA THR A 36 -4.79 14.18 -7.22
C THR A 36 -5.75 12.99 -7.22
N LEU A 37 -5.29 11.83 -6.74
CA LEU A 37 -6.15 10.64 -6.63
C LEU A 37 -7.32 10.84 -5.68
N ARG A 38 -7.09 11.50 -4.54
CA ARG A 38 -8.14 11.79 -3.56
C ARG A 38 -9.18 12.75 -4.14
N GLN A 39 -8.74 13.77 -4.85
CA GLN A 39 -9.64 14.75 -5.48
C GLN A 39 -10.49 14.07 -6.55
N ASP A 40 -9.87 13.27 -7.42
CA ASP A 40 -10.59 12.50 -8.44
C ASP A 40 -11.64 11.57 -7.81
N MET A 41 -11.25 10.78 -6.81
CA MET A 41 -12.20 9.91 -6.10
C MET A 41 -13.36 10.72 -5.50
N LYS A 42 -13.08 11.89 -4.92
CA LYS A 42 -14.11 12.72 -4.31
C LYS A 42 -15.10 13.27 -5.35
N GLU A 43 -14.61 13.65 -6.52
CA GLU A 43 -15.43 14.22 -7.60
C GLU A 43 -16.19 13.13 -8.38
N ASN A 44 -15.61 11.94 -8.54
CA ASN A 44 -16.10 10.89 -9.42
C ASN A 44 -16.55 9.61 -8.66
N THR A 45 -16.90 9.72 -7.38
CA THR A 45 -17.52 8.58 -6.66
C THR A 45 -18.97 8.39 -7.09
N LEU A 46 -19.33 7.18 -7.51
CA LEU A 46 -20.71 6.78 -7.74
C LEU A 46 -21.42 6.46 -6.43
N TYR A 47 -22.57 7.11 -6.22
CA TYR A 47 -23.47 6.80 -5.13
C TYR A 47 -24.66 5.98 -5.64
N PRO A 48 -25.03 4.89 -4.96
CA PRO A 48 -26.17 4.11 -5.39
C PRO A 48 -27.48 4.86 -5.16
N GLY A 49 -28.40 4.78 -6.12
CA GLY A 49 -29.77 5.31 -5.98
C GLY A 49 -30.69 4.36 -5.22
N GLY A 50 -30.34 3.07 -5.16
CA GLY A 50 -31.15 2.05 -4.50
C GLY A 50 -30.46 0.68 -4.44
N VAL A 51 -31.23 -0.36 -4.14
CA VAL A 51 -30.78 -1.75 -4.13
C VAL A 51 -31.66 -2.57 -5.07
N SER A 52 -31.02 -3.22 -6.04
CA SER A 52 -31.66 -4.24 -6.87
C SER A 52 -31.62 -5.57 -6.13
N MET A 53 -32.78 -6.19 -5.98
CA MET A 53 -32.97 -7.43 -5.22
C MET A 53 -33.60 -8.49 -6.12
N GLU A 54 -33.05 -9.71 -6.08
CA GLU A 54 -33.61 -10.89 -6.72
C GLU A 54 -34.13 -11.85 -5.65
N ARG A 55 -35.41 -12.20 -5.72
CA ARG A 55 -36.04 -13.18 -4.82
C ARG A 55 -35.81 -14.60 -5.34
N LYS A 56 -36.06 -15.61 -4.49
CA LYS A 56 -35.88 -17.04 -4.85
C LYS A 56 -36.77 -17.50 -6.01
N ASP A 57 -37.90 -16.85 -6.21
CA ASP A 57 -38.80 -17.08 -7.36
C ASP A 57 -38.30 -16.43 -8.67
N GLY A 58 -37.17 -15.73 -8.64
CA GLY A 58 -36.56 -15.04 -9.78
C GLY A 58 -37.11 -13.64 -10.04
N SER A 59 -38.10 -13.17 -9.26
CA SER A 59 -38.58 -11.79 -9.39
C SER A 59 -37.51 -10.78 -8.97
N ARG A 60 -37.41 -9.69 -9.73
CA ARG A 60 -36.46 -8.60 -9.49
C ARG A 60 -37.20 -7.31 -9.19
N VAL A 61 -36.76 -6.61 -8.15
CA VAL A 61 -37.29 -5.30 -7.75
C VAL A 61 -36.13 -4.40 -7.34
N THR A 62 -36.24 -3.11 -7.62
CA THR A 62 -35.33 -2.10 -7.10
C THR A 62 -36.07 -1.31 -6.02
N VAL A 63 -35.47 -1.19 -4.85
CA VAL A 63 -35.98 -0.38 -3.74
C VAL A 63 -35.02 0.76 -3.43
N SER A 64 -35.52 1.80 -2.78
CA SER A 64 -34.70 2.89 -2.27
C SER A 64 -33.75 2.40 -1.16
N LEU A 65 -32.68 3.17 -0.91
CA LEU A 65 -31.78 2.89 0.21
C LEU A 65 -32.48 2.97 1.57
N GLU A 66 -33.48 3.85 1.72
CA GLU A 66 -34.27 3.97 2.95
C GLU A 66 -35.07 2.69 3.21
N GLU A 67 -35.77 2.20 2.19
CA GLU A 67 -36.51 0.94 2.26
C GLU A 67 -35.57 -0.25 2.55
N TRP A 68 -34.44 -0.34 1.85
CA TRP A 68 -33.44 -1.36 2.11
C TRP A 68 -32.93 -1.34 3.57
N ASN A 69 -32.69 -0.16 4.12
CA ASN A 69 -32.21 -0.03 5.50
C ASN A 69 -33.30 -0.39 6.52
N ALA A 70 -34.57 -0.12 6.21
CA ALA A 70 -35.71 -0.46 7.05
C ALA A 70 -36.06 -1.96 7.03
N MET A 71 -35.65 -2.71 6.00
CA MET A 71 -35.85 -4.15 5.92
C MET A 71 -35.10 -4.91 7.02
N GLU A 72 -35.77 -5.92 7.57
CA GLU A 72 -35.23 -6.81 8.58
C GLU A 72 -34.16 -7.76 8.01
N LEU A 73 -33.25 -8.24 8.87
CA LEU A 73 -32.16 -9.11 8.44
C LEU A 73 -32.66 -10.41 7.79
N TYR A 74 -33.73 -11.00 8.32
CA TYR A 74 -34.30 -12.22 7.75
C TYR A 74 -34.90 -12.00 6.35
N GLU A 75 -35.37 -10.79 6.04
CA GLU A 75 -35.87 -10.44 4.71
C GLU A 75 -34.73 -10.36 3.70
N LYS A 76 -33.59 -9.80 4.13
CA LYS A 76 -32.36 -9.71 3.33
C LYS A 76 -31.76 -11.10 3.09
N ASP A 77 -31.72 -11.94 4.12
CA ASP A 77 -31.22 -13.33 4.04
C ASP A 77 -32.11 -14.24 3.17
N ALA A 78 -33.40 -13.90 3.03
CA ALA A 78 -34.32 -14.63 2.17
C ALA A 78 -34.10 -14.38 0.67
N LEU A 79 -33.38 -13.32 0.30
CA LEU A 79 -33.08 -12.98 -1.09
C LEU A 79 -32.13 -14.01 -1.72
N LYS A 80 -32.26 -14.20 -3.03
CA LYS A 80 -31.33 -15.01 -3.82
C LYS A 80 -30.04 -14.26 -4.10
N SER A 81 -30.16 -12.98 -4.45
CA SER A 81 -29.03 -12.05 -4.60
C SER A 81 -29.54 -10.62 -4.45
N TRP A 82 -28.63 -9.71 -4.16
CA TRP A 82 -28.89 -8.28 -4.18
C TRP A 82 -27.61 -7.53 -4.54
N GLY A 83 -27.77 -6.31 -5.00
CA GLY A 83 -26.66 -5.42 -5.31
C GLY A 83 -27.12 -3.98 -5.38
N PHE A 84 -26.19 -3.05 -5.19
CA PHE A 84 -26.48 -1.64 -5.36
C PHE A 84 -26.92 -1.34 -6.80
N ALA A 85 -27.99 -0.56 -6.91
CA ALA A 85 -28.49 -0.04 -8.17
C ALA A 85 -27.97 1.39 -8.36
N TYR A 86 -27.48 1.67 -9.56
CA TYR A 86 -26.93 2.96 -9.95
C TYR A 86 -27.70 3.48 -11.16
N GLU A 87 -27.82 4.80 -11.25
CA GLU A 87 -28.48 5.44 -12.39
C GLU A 87 -27.66 5.21 -13.68
N PRO A 88 -28.26 4.68 -14.76
CA PRO A 88 -27.52 4.33 -15.98
C PRO A 88 -26.73 5.50 -16.58
N GLU A 89 -27.28 6.72 -16.52
CA GLU A 89 -26.62 7.94 -17.01
C GLU A 89 -25.35 8.24 -16.21
N GLN A 90 -25.42 8.19 -14.87
CA GLN A 90 -24.25 8.37 -14.00
C GLN A 90 -23.18 7.30 -14.21
N VAL A 91 -23.61 6.04 -14.38
CA VAL A 91 -22.70 4.93 -14.69
C VAL A 91 -21.97 5.17 -16.02
N ALA A 92 -22.69 5.63 -17.05
CA ALA A 92 -22.10 5.91 -18.36
C ALA A 92 -21.09 7.06 -18.30
N GLU A 93 -21.42 8.15 -17.59
CA GLU A 93 -20.51 9.27 -17.37
C GLU A 93 -19.25 8.83 -16.62
N TRP A 94 -19.42 8.07 -15.54
CA TRP A 94 -18.33 7.52 -14.75
C TRP A 94 -17.42 6.60 -15.57
N GLN A 95 -18.00 5.69 -16.34
CA GLN A 95 -17.25 4.79 -17.24
C GLN A 95 -16.46 5.59 -18.28
N ASN A 96 -17.06 6.63 -18.85
CA ASN A 96 -16.38 7.48 -19.82
C ASN A 96 -15.20 8.24 -19.20
N HIS A 97 -15.40 8.83 -18.01
CA HIS A 97 -14.35 9.51 -17.25
C HIS A 97 -13.15 8.60 -16.99
N TYR A 98 -13.39 7.44 -16.37
CA TYR A 98 -12.31 6.50 -16.06
C TYR A 98 -11.68 5.87 -17.31
N SER A 99 -12.43 5.67 -18.39
CA SER A 99 -11.87 5.22 -19.68
C SER A 99 -10.84 6.21 -20.23
N ILE A 100 -11.19 7.51 -20.24
CA ILE A 100 -10.29 8.58 -20.70
C ILE A 100 -9.08 8.67 -19.77
N MET A 101 -9.30 8.67 -18.47
CA MET A 101 -8.25 8.77 -17.47
C MET A 101 -7.27 7.60 -17.56
N PHE A 102 -7.75 6.35 -17.63
CA PHE A 102 -6.90 5.17 -17.77
C PHE A 102 -6.12 5.18 -19.08
N SER A 103 -6.68 5.73 -20.17
CA SER A 103 -5.93 5.93 -21.41
C SER A 103 -4.76 6.89 -21.21
N GLN A 104 -4.99 8.05 -20.57
CA GLN A 104 -3.93 9.01 -20.27
C GLN A 104 -2.88 8.45 -19.31
N TRP A 105 -3.30 7.58 -18.39
CA TRP A 105 -2.40 6.91 -17.46
C TRP A 105 -1.50 5.92 -18.17
N LYS A 106 -2.04 5.13 -19.11
CA LYS A 106 -1.23 4.21 -19.94
C LYS A 106 -0.15 4.95 -20.73
N ASP A 107 -0.43 6.15 -21.21
CA ASP A 107 0.56 6.97 -21.94
C ASP A 107 1.71 7.47 -21.04
N GLN A 108 1.47 7.59 -19.72
CA GLN A 108 2.45 8.05 -18.74
C GLN A 108 3.11 6.91 -17.97
N ALA A 109 2.47 5.74 -17.94
CA ALA A 109 2.95 4.58 -17.21
C ALA A 109 4.20 4.02 -17.88
N PHE A 110 5.05 3.40 -17.07
CA PHE A 110 6.19 2.66 -17.58
C PHE A 110 5.92 1.16 -17.44
N SER A 111 6.27 0.42 -18.49
CA SER A 111 6.36 -1.03 -18.40
C SER A 111 7.61 -1.41 -17.61
N TYR A 112 7.51 -2.47 -16.81
CA TYR A 112 8.62 -2.95 -15.99
C TYR A 112 8.83 -4.45 -16.17
N MET A 113 10.06 -4.90 -15.99
CA MET A 113 10.35 -6.30 -15.71
C MET A 113 10.38 -6.48 -14.19
N PRO A 114 9.90 -7.62 -13.64
CA PRO A 114 9.83 -7.82 -12.19
C PRO A 114 11.16 -7.56 -11.46
N GLN A 115 12.28 -7.88 -12.10
CA GLN A 115 13.64 -7.70 -11.57
C GLN A 115 14.06 -6.23 -11.42
N ASP A 116 13.50 -5.32 -12.22
CA ASP A 116 13.86 -3.89 -12.21
C ASP A 116 12.84 -3.04 -11.44
N LEU A 117 11.74 -3.67 -10.97
CA LEU A 117 10.66 -2.96 -10.31
C LEU A 117 11.15 -2.25 -9.05
N GLU A 118 11.87 -2.95 -8.17
CA GLU A 118 12.31 -2.40 -6.90
C GLU A 118 13.23 -1.18 -7.08
N GLU A 119 14.23 -1.29 -7.96
CA GLU A 119 15.12 -0.19 -8.33
C GLU A 119 14.33 0.99 -8.90
N ARG A 120 13.37 0.72 -9.78
CA ARG A 120 12.55 1.75 -10.44
C ARG A 120 11.61 2.46 -9.45
N LEU A 121 11.00 1.72 -8.53
CA LEU A 121 10.17 2.27 -7.47
C LEU A 121 11.02 3.14 -6.54
N ASN A 122 12.20 2.64 -6.15
CA ASN A 122 13.12 3.38 -5.32
C ASN A 122 13.61 4.66 -5.98
N MET A 123 14.02 4.61 -7.25
CA MET A 123 14.43 5.80 -7.99
C MET A 123 13.37 6.89 -7.94
N GLY A 124 12.11 6.50 -8.19
CA GLY A 124 11.01 7.43 -8.13
C GLY A 124 10.78 8.03 -6.73
N TYR A 125 10.88 7.22 -5.67
CA TYR A 125 10.82 7.73 -4.31
C TYR A 125 12.05 8.55 -3.92
N MET A 126 13.23 8.24 -4.44
CA MET A 126 14.49 8.91 -4.09
C MET A 126 14.60 10.26 -4.80
N GLU A 127 14.14 10.40 -6.04
CA GLU A 127 14.10 11.68 -6.77
C GLU A 127 13.27 12.75 -6.05
N ASP A 128 12.23 12.34 -5.33
CA ASP A 128 11.40 13.23 -4.52
C ASP A 128 11.99 13.52 -3.13
N ALA A 129 13.15 12.95 -2.79
CA ALA A 129 13.81 13.23 -1.52
C ALA A 129 14.42 14.64 -1.51
N GLN A 130 14.41 15.29 -0.34
CA GLN A 130 15.05 16.57 -0.12
C GLN A 130 16.57 16.52 -0.34
N ASN A 131 17.21 15.40 0.03
CA ASN A 131 18.65 15.17 -0.18
C ASN A 131 18.86 13.76 -0.77
N PRO A 132 18.65 13.58 -2.09
CA PRO A 132 18.67 12.25 -2.70
C PRO A 132 20.05 11.60 -2.66
N ASP A 133 20.05 10.27 -2.52
CA ASP A 133 21.23 9.42 -2.67
C ASP A 133 20.86 8.21 -3.53
N MET A 134 21.28 8.20 -4.78
CA MET A 134 20.88 7.19 -5.77
C MET A 134 21.54 5.82 -5.54
N ASP A 135 22.53 5.73 -4.65
CA ASP A 135 23.18 4.48 -4.28
C ASP A 135 22.47 3.80 -3.09
N LYS A 136 21.31 4.32 -2.65
CA LYS A 136 20.57 3.84 -1.47
C LYS A 136 19.10 3.63 -1.75
N TYR A 137 18.46 2.87 -0.87
CA TYR A 137 17.03 2.60 -0.90
C TYR A 137 16.30 3.43 0.14
N ARG A 138 15.41 4.34 -0.29
CA ARG A 138 14.61 5.19 0.61
C ARG A 138 13.61 4.32 1.36
N ILE A 139 13.50 4.54 2.66
CA ILE A 139 12.54 3.82 3.52
C ILE A 139 11.67 4.79 4.34
N PRO A 140 10.42 4.42 4.65
CA PRO A 140 9.56 5.22 5.52
C PRO A 140 10.13 5.41 6.92
N LEU A 141 9.72 6.50 7.59
CA LEU A 141 10.15 6.82 8.96
C LEU A 141 9.84 5.69 9.95
N GLY A 142 8.65 5.10 9.87
CA GLY A 142 8.25 3.97 10.74
C GLY A 142 9.16 2.75 10.54
N THR A 143 9.50 2.45 9.29
CA THR A 143 10.43 1.38 8.93
C THR A 143 11.83 1.65 9.48
N ALA A 144 12.35 2.87 9.30
CA ALA A 144 13.66 3.29 9.81
C ALA A 144 13.76 3.13 11.33
N ARG A 145 12.72 3.52 12.07
CA ARG A 145 12.65 3.32 13.53
C ARG A 145 12.72 1.84 13.89
N GLN A 146 11.91 1.01 13.25
CA GLN A 146 11.83 -0.41 13.59
C GLN A 146 13.14 -1.14 13.28
N MET A 147 13.75 -0.85 12.12
CA MET A 147 15.05 -1.43 11.75
C MET A 147 16.16 -1.06 12.75
N LEU A 148 16.18 0.19 13.22
CA LEU A 148 17.12 0.63 14.25
C LEU A 148 16.86 -0.03 15.61
N LEU A 149 15.60 -0.20 16.01
CA LEU A 149 15.22 -0.86 17.27
C LEU A 149 15.65 -2.33 17.29
N ASP A 150 15.45 -3.03 16.17
CA ASP A 150 15.76 -4.45 16.07
C ASP A 150 17.24 -4.71 15.74
N GLY A 151 17.99 -3.67 15.38
CA GLY A 151 19.41 -3.78 15.03
C GLY A 151 19.66 -4.63 13.78
N GLU A 152 18.70 -4.69 12.86
CA GLU A 152 18.74 -5.60 11.71
C GLU A 152 19.71 -5.13 10.62
N ALA A 153 19.79 -3.82 10.39
CA ALA A 153 20.69 -3.21 9.40
C ALA A 153 21.03 -1.75 9.72
N PRO A 154 22.14 -1.22 9.18
CA PRO A 154 22.43 0.20 9.15
C PRO A 154 21.30 1.03 8.51
N VAL A 155 20.83 2.05 9.21
CA VAL A 155 19.93 3.06 8.67
C VAL A 155 20.68 4.36 8.50
N TYR A 156 20.44 5.04 7.38
CA TYR A 156 21.05 6.32 7.03
C TYR A 156 19.99 7.40 7.04
N ARG A 157 20.33 8.59 7.55
CA ARG A 157 19.54 9.81 7.38
C ARG A 157 20.08 10.58 6.19
N LEU A 158 19.19 11.03 5.31
CA LEU A 158 19.55 11.79 4.12
C LEU A 158 19.68 13.28 4.45
N LEU A 159 20.92 13.79 4.45
CA LEU A 159 21.26 15.18 4.81
C LEU A 159 21.88 15.93 3.62
N PRO A 160 21.88 17.28 3.62
CA PRO A 160 22.52 18.06 2.57
C PRO A 160 24.03 17.79 2.42
N SER A 161 24.69 17.36 3.51
CA SER A 161 26.11 16.97 3.52
C SER A 161 26.37 15.54 3.04
N GLY A 162 25.32 14.81 2.67
CA GLY A 162 25.36 13.39 2.34
C GLY A 162 24.72 12.51 3.42
N PRO A 163 24.53 11.21 3.13
CA PRO A 163 23.91 10.25 4.03
C PRO A 163 24.73 10.07 5.33
N GLU A 164 24.08 10.17 6.48
CA GLU A 164 24.70 9.91 7.78
C GLU A 164 24.15 8.63 8.40
N LYS A 165 25.05 7.70 8.77
CA LYS A 165 24.65 6.46 9.45
C LYS A 165 24.17 6.77 10.87
N LEU A 166 22.95 6.33 11.18
CA LEU A 166 22.34 6.48 12.50
C LEU A 166 22.81 5.40 13.47
N ALA A 167 23.00 5.80 14.73
CA ALA A 167 23.24 4.87 15.82
C ALA A 167 21.90 4.24 16.29
N PRO A 168 21.88 2.98 16.75
CA PRO A 168 20.65 2.33 17.24
C PRO A 168 19.92 3.11 18.35
N ILE A 169 20.68 3.79 19.23
CA ILE A 169 20.12 4.63 20.30
C ILE A 169 19.22 5.75 19.75
N ALA A 170 19.45 6.18 18.51
CA ALA A 170 18.67 7.22 17.86
C ALA A 170 17.20 6.81 17.63
N ALA A 171 16.90 5.51 17.64
CA ALA A 171 15.53 4.98 17.60
C ALA A 171 14.65 5.48 18.75
N VAL A 172 15.22 5.65 19.94
CA VAL A 172 14.49 6.04 21.16
C VAL A 172 14.68 7.51 21.53
N THR A 173 15.58 8.21 20.83
CA THR A 173 15.78 9.65 21.01
C THR A 173 14.66 10.42 20.32
N THR A 174 13.77 11.03 21.10
CA THR A 174 12.58 11.72 20.57
C THR A 174 12.93 12.84 19.58
N GLY A 175 14.02 13.58 19.79
CA GLY A 175 14.41 14.73 18.97
C GLY A 175 14.60 14.41 17.48
N LEU A 176 15.32 13.34 17.15
CA LEU A 176 15.72 13.01 15.77
C LEU A 176 14.53 12.94 14.81
N TRP A 177 13.43 12.36 15.27
CA TRP A 177 12.27 12.08 14.42
C TRP A 177 11.34 13.27 14.22
N TYR A 178 11.52 14.33 15.00
CA TYR A 178 10.75 15.56 14.89
C TYR A 178 11.59 16.75 14.38
N GLU A 179 12.87 16.52 14.06
CA GLU A 179 13.77 17.49 13.41
C GLU A 179 13.47 17.67 11.91
N ASN A 180 14.17 18.62 11.27
CA ASN A 180 14.23 18.78 9.82
C ASN A 180 14.92 17.58 9.16
N TYR A 181 14.70 17.31 7.87
CA TYR A 181 15.34 16.17 7.15
C TYR A 181 14.95 14.80 7.73
N ARG A 182 13.69 14.41 7.53
CA ARG A 182 13.08 13.16 8.03
C ARG A 182 13.08 12.05 6.99
N GLU A 183 14.13 11.99 6.20
CA GLU A 183 14.27 11.06 5.11
C GLU A 183 15.36 10.07 5.43
N PHE A 184 15.04 8.80 5.25
CA PHE A 184 15.87 7.69 5.69
C PHE A 184 16.07 6.72 4.55
N ALA A 185 17.20 6.03 4.58
CA ALA A 185 17.56 5.06 3.57
C ALA A 185 18.40 3.91 4.16
N ILE A 186 18.51 2.82 3.41
CA ILE A 186 19.39 1.68 3.68
C ILE A 186 20.29 1.42 2.46
N ALA A 187 21.35 0.66 2.67
CA ALA A 187 22.21 0.25 1.57
C ALA A 187 21.55 -0.90 0.76
N PRO A 188 21.84 -1.04 -0.54
CA PRO A 188 21.35 -2.14 -1.36
C PRO A 188 21.63 -3.52 -0.77
N GLU A 189 22.78 -3.70 -0.12
CA GLU A 189 23.16 -4.97 0.52
C GLU A 189 22.23 -5.37 1.69
N ASP A 190 21.53 -4.39 2.28
CA ASP A 190 20.69 -4.54 3.45
C ASP A 190 19.20 -4.77 3.12
N LEU A 191 18.83 -4.85 1.83
CA LEU A 191 17.44 -5.11 1.40
C LEU A 191 16.87 -6.41 2.01
N GLY A 192 17.72 -7.42 2.24
CA GLY A 192 17.31 -8.65 2.90
C GLY A 192 16.86 -8.47 4.36
N ALA A 193 17.24 -7.37 5.03
CA ALA A 193 16.69 -7.00 6.35
C ALA A 193 15.29 -6.39 6.21
N LEU A 194 15.09 -5.53 5.21
CA LEU A 194 13.79 -4.96 4.91
C LEU A 194 12.75 -6.05 4.58
N ASP A 195 13.13 -7.05 3.78
CA ASP A 195 12.28 -8.21 3.49
C ASP A 195 11.82 -8.96 4.74
N LYS A 196 12.73 -9.16 5.71
CA LYS A 196 12.40 -9.83 6.98
C LYS A 196 11.41 -9.01 7.80
N LEU A 197 11.63 -7.70 7.89
CA LEU A 197 10.72 -6.77 8.54
C LEU A 197 9.33 -6.80 7.89
N VAL A 198 9.24 -6.72 6.56
CA VAL A 198 7.97 -6.76 5.82
C VAL A 198 7.23 -8.08 6.06
N ARG A 199 7.93 -9.21 6.02
CA ARG A 199 7.32 -10.53 6.32
C ARG A 199 6.79 -10.58 7.74
N ARG A 200 7.56 -10.12 8.72
CA ARG A 200 7.16 -10.10 10.13
C ARG A 200 5.93 -9.22 10.37
N GLU A 201 5.87 -8.03 9.77
CA GLU A 201 4.68 -7.17 9.88
C GLU A 201 3.47 -7.76 9.16
N THR A 202 3.67 -8.39 7.99
CA THR A 202 2.62 -9.13 7.28
C THR A 202 2.07 -10.28 8.13
N ASP A 203 2.95 -11.10 8.69
CA ASP A 203 2.59 -12.21 9.58
C ASP A 203 1.82 -11.71 10.81
N ARG A 204 2.27 -10.61 11.42
CA ARG A 204 1.57 -9.97 12.54
C ARG A 204 0.16 -9.51 12.15
N LEU A 205 -0.01 -8.87 10.99
CA LEU A 205 -1.31 -8.42 10.48
C LEU A 205 -2.25 -9.59 10.18
N MET A 206 -1.69 -10.68 9.67
CA MET A 206 -2.44 -11.91 9.37
C MET A 206 -2.73 -12.75 10.63
N GLY A 207 -2.28 -12.32 11.82
CA GLY A 207 -2.46 -13.06 13.07
C GLY A 207 -1.51 -14.25 13.24
N ASN A 208 -0.58 -14.44 12.31
CA ASN A 208 0.45 -15.47 12.34
C ASN A 208 1.61 -14.99 13.22
N ARG A 209 1.42 -14.90 14.54
CA ARG A 209 2.51 -14.47 15.43
C ARG A 209 3.72 -15.42 15.28
N PRO A 210 4.92 -14.91 14.94
CA PRO A 210 6.13 -15.71 15.05
C PRO A 210 6.33 -16.12 16.50
N GLN A 211 6.68 -17.39 16.74
CA GLN A 211 7.21 -17.79 18.05
C GLN A 211 8.53 -17.06 18.25
N LEU A 212 8.55 -16.08 19.16
CA LEU A 212 9.76 -15.46 19.69
C LEU A 212 10.80 -16.56 19.96
N HIS A 213 11.95 -16.45 19.29
CA HIS A 213 13.16 -17.25 19.45
C HIS A 213 13.01 -18.46 20.39
N LYS A 214 12.75 -19.64 19.83
CA LYS A 214 13.28 -20.84 20.48
C LYS A 214 14.79 -20.67 20.45
N ASN A 215 15.36 -20.22 21.56
CA ASN A 215 16.77 -20.45 21.84
C ASN A 215 17.01 -21.93 21.53
N GLU A 216 17.83 -22.20 20.51
CA GLU A 216 18.42 -23.52 20.38
C GLU A 216 19.10 -23.77 21.73
N GLU A 217 18.52 -24.65 22.53
CA GLU A 217 19.17 -25.19 23.71
C GLU A 217 20.53 -25.69 23.24
N ARG A 218 21.57 -24.92 23.58
CA ARG A 218 22.95 -25.38 23.50
C ARG A 218 23.00 -26.66 24.31
N ARG A 219 22.96 -27.81 23.63
CA ARG A 219 23.25 -29.09 24.23
C ARG A 219 24.64 -28.96 24.87
N PRO A 220 24.80 -29.25 26.17
CA PRO A 220 26.13 -29.24 26.76
C PRO A 220 26.99 -30.29 26.03
N ALA A 221 28.20 -29.87 25.64
CA ALA A 221 29.17 -30.78 25.04
C ALA A 221 29.52 -31.89 26.06
N PRO A 222 29.70 -33.14 25.62
CA PRO A 222 30.04 -34.22 26.54
C PRO A 222 31.45 -33.99 27.11
N GLU A 223 31.54 -33.97 28.44
CA GLU A 223 32.80 -33.93 29.18
C GLU A 223 33.67 -35.15 28.82
N ARG A 224 34.97 -34.92 28.66
CA ARG A 224 36.00 -35.95 28.49
C ARG A 224 36.67 -36.25 29.82
#